data_AF-A0A0B3C356-F1
#
_entry.id   AF-A0A0B3C356-F1
#
_cell.length_a   1.000
_cell.length_b   1.000
_cell.length_c   1.000
_cell.angle_alpha   90.00
_cell.angle_beta   90.00
_cell.angle_gamma   90.00
#
_symmetry.space_group_name_H-M   'P 1'
#
loop_
_entity.id
_entity.type
_entity.pdbx_description
1 polymer ?
#
loop_
_entity_poly.entity_id
_entity_poly.type
_entity_poly.pdbx_seq_one_letter_code
_entity_poly.pdbx_strand_id
1 'polypeptide(L)'
;MNPKAFTKIDTPYAELPWFRKRWFIMISLLLFTPAAVVVALTGDVYAQSRGQSYVFTDRQRNQILFLAGVFFIAGLVSALGRG
;
A
#
# COMPACT_ATOMS: atom_id res chain seq x y z
N MET A 1 14.30 1.60 -18.83
CA MET A 1 12.88 1.62 -18.48
C MET A 1 12.62 2.90 -17.71
N ASN A 2 11.88 3.84 -18.31
CA ASN A 2 11.77 5.23 -17.84
C ASN A 2 10.95 5.28 -16.54
N PRO A 3 11.49 5.71 -15.39
CA PRO A 3 10.73 5.77 -14.15
C PRO A 3 9.74 6.94 -14.27
N LYS A 4 8.52 6.67 -14.75
CA LYS A 4 7.42 7.63 -14.72
C LYS A 4 7.07 7.89 -13.26
N ALA A 5 7.72 8.90 -12.70
CA ALA A 5 7.31 9.54 -11.47
C ALA A 5 5.90 10.09 -11.72
N PHE A 6 4.92 9.55 -10.98
CA PHE A 6 3.56 10.10 -10.87
C PHE A 6 2.79 10.22 -12.19
N THR A 7 2.28 9.09 -12.70
CA THR A 7 1.22 9.13 -13.72
C THR A 7 0.00 9.78 -13.09
N LYS A 8 -0.28 11.03 -13.47
CA LYS A 8 -1.53 11.71 -13.13
C LYS A 8 -2.68 10.93 -13.77
N ILE A 9 -3.75 10.77 -13.01
CA ILE A 9 -4.96 10.09 -13.47
C ILE A 9 -6.04 11.16 -13.55
N ASP A 10 -6.75 11.25 -14.67
CA ASP A 10 -7.89 12.17 -14.81
C ASP A 10 -9.11 11.69 -14.00
N THR A 11 -9.07 10.47 -13.47
CA THR A 11 -10.13 9.91 -12.63
C THR A 11 -10.15 10.61 -11.27
N PRO A 12 -11.30 11.18 -10.85
CA PRO A 12 -11.44 11.80 -9.55
C PRO A 12 -11.24 10.76 -8.44
N TYR A 13 -10.57 11.18 -7.36
CA TYR A 13 -10.24 10.30 -6.25
C TYR A 13 -11.46 9.63 -5.59
N ALA A 14 -12.64 10.22 -5.74
CA ALA A 14 -13.91 9.66 -5.27
C ALA A 14 -14.30 8.37 -6.03
N GLU A 15 -14.03 8.31 -7.34
CA GLU A 15 -14.33 7.16 -8.20
C GLU A 15 -13.32 6.01 -8.05
N LEU A 16 -12.15 6.29 -7.47
CA LEU A 16 -11.15 5.26 -7.23
C LEU A 16 -11.64 4.29 -6.14
N PRO A 17 -11.40 2.97 -6.31
CA PRO A 17 -11.79 1.96 -5.33
C PRO A 17 -11.22 2.29 -3.95
N TRP A 18 -12.08 2.33 -2.94
CA TRP A 18 -11.70 2.72 -1.58
C TRP A 18 -10.60 1.84 -1.00
N PHE A 19 -10.60 0.55 -1.32
CA PHE A 19 -9.58 -0.41 -0.87
C PHE A 19 -8.21 -0.20 -1.53
N ARG A 20 -8.12 0.52 -2.66
CA ARG A 20 -6.82 0.87 -3.28
C ARG A 20 -6.27 2.20 -2.80
N LYS A 21 -6.98 2.90 -1.92
CA LYS A 21 -6.54 4.18 -1.39
C LYS A 21 -5.44 3.95 -0.36
N ARG A 22 -4.44 4.84 -0.35
CA ARG A 22 -3.30 4.80 0.57
C ARG A 22 -3.70 4.65 2.04
N TRP A 23 -4.77 5.34 2.48
CA TRP A 23 -5.23 5.25 3.86
C TRP A 23 -5.74 3.83 4.20
N PHE A 24 -6.41 3.16 3.27
CA PHE A 24 -6.86 1.78 3.47
C PHE A 24 -5.68 0.80 3.57
N ILE A 25 -4.64 0.99 2.74
CA ILE A 25 -3.39 0.23 2.85
C ILE A 25 -2.78 0.41 4.25
N MET A 26 -2.73 1.63 4.79
CA MET A 26 -2.16 1.85 6.13
C MET A 26 -3.00 1.22 7.25
N ILE A 27 -4.33 1.29 7.14
CA ILE A 27 -5.24 0.66 8.11
C ILE A 27 -5.11 -0.87 8.05
N SER A 28 -5.16 -1.43 6.85
CA SER A 28 -4.99 -2.88 6.65
C SER A 28 -3.60 -3.33 7.08
N LEU A 29 -2.54 -2.55 6.85
CA LEU A 29 -1.19 -2.89 7.31
C LEU A 29 -1.14 -3.08 8.83
N LEU A 30 -1.83 -2.20 9.57
CA LEU A 30 -1.84 -2.17 11.03
C LEU A 30 -2.78 -3.20 11.66
N LEU A 31 -3.99 -3.38 11.11
CA LEU A 31 -5.03 -4.24 11.67
C LEU A 31 -4.98 -5.67 11.10
N PHE A 32 -4.58 -5.81 9.84
CA PHE A 32 -4.64 -7.07 9.12
C PHE A 32 -3.61 -7.11 7.98
N THR A 33 -2.33 -7.13 8.36
CA THR A 33 -1.16 -7.10 7.47
C THR A 33 -1.28 -7.99 6.21
N PRO A 34 -1.79 -9.24 6.27
CA PRO A 34 -1.95 -10.05 5.07
C PRO A 34 -2.88 -9.43 4.01
N ALA A 35 -3.94 -8.71 4.37
CA ALA A 35 -4.75 -8.01 3.36
C ALA A 35 -3.99 -6.86 2.71
N ALA A 36 -3.17 -6.12 3.45
CA ALA A 36 -2.35 -5.05 2.86
C ALA A 36 -1.40 -5.61 1.79
N VAL A 37 -0.82 -6.79 2.03
CA VAL A 37 0.03 -7.48 1.05
C VAL A 37 -0.77 -7.88 -0.19
N VAL A 38 -1.94 -8.50 -0.03
CA VAL A 38 -2.80 -8.89 -1.17
C VAL A 38 -3.21 -7.67 -2.00
N VAL A 39 -3.63 -6.58 -1.37
CA VAL A 39 -4.02 -5.36 -2.07
C VAL A 39 -2.83 -4.72 -2.79
N ALA A 40 -1.66 -4.65 -2.15
CA ALA A 40 -0.44 -4.12 -2.76
C ALA A 40 0.11 -5.02 -3.89
N LEU A 41 -0.15 -6.33 -3.87
CA LEU A 41 0.25 -7.25 -4.95
C LEU A 41 -0.70 -7.20 -6.15
N THR A 42 -2.00 -7.11 -5.91
CA THR A 42 -3.05 -7.21 -6.94
C THR A 42 -3.21 -5.97 -7.81
N GLY A 43 -2.64 -4.83 -7.43
CA GLY A 43 -2.63 -3.67 -8.30
C GLY A 43 -2.08 -2.40 -7.68
N ASP A 44 -2.40 -1.30 -8.36
CA ASP A 44 -1.88 0.02 -8.03
C ASP A 44 -2.54 0.62 -6.80
N VAL A 45 -1.74 1.32 -6.00
CA VAL A 45 -2.19 2.08 -4.84
C VAL A 45 -2.30 3.55 -5.23
N TYR A 46 -3.43 4.16 -4.88
CA TYR A 46 -3.72 5.55 -5.19
C TYR A 46 -3.61 6.43 -3.95
N ALA A 47 -2.99 7.59 -4.10
CA ALA A 47 -2.99 8.63 -3.08
C ALA A 47 -3.48 9.95 -3.66
N GLN A 48 -4.10 10.74 -2.81
CA GLN A 48 -4.45 12.12 -3.15
C GLN A 48 -3.45 13.07 -2.50
N SER A 49 -2.96 14.04 -3.25
CA SER A 49 -2.18 15.16 -2.70
C SER A 49 -2.56 16.45 -3.41
N ARG A 50 -2.81 17.54 -2.66
CA ARG A 50 -3.19 18.86 -3.19
C ARG A 50 -4.28 18.82 -4.28
N GLY A 51 -5.31 18.00 -4.08
CA GLY A 51 -6.45 17.86 -5.00
C GLY A 51 -6.21 16.99 -6.24
N GLN A 52 -5.01 16.46 -6.46
CA GLN A 52 -4.72 15.53 -7.56
C GLN A 52 -4.53 14.09 -7.07
N SER A 53 -5.01 13.13 -7.86
CA SER A 53 -4.83 11.69 -7.64
C SER A 53 -3.53 11.22 -8.29
N TYR A 54 -2.77 10.41 -7.54
CA TYR A 54 -1.46 9.90 -7.91
C TYR A 54 -1.42 8.39 -7.74
N VAL A 55 -0.85 7.71 -8.75
CA VAL A 55 -0.47 6.29 -8.63
C VAL A 55 0.87 6.17 -7.93
N PHE A 56 0.97 5.26 -6.97
CA PHE A 56 2.24 4.89 -6.35
C PHE A 56 3.15 4.23 -7.39
N THR A 57 4.40 4.68 -7.49
CA THR A 57 5.41 4.02 -8.32
C THR A 57 5.74 2.63 -7.75
N ASP A 58 6.20 1.71 -8.60
CA ASP A 58 6.69 0.38 -8.22
C ASP A 58 7.66 0.41 -7.03
N ARG A 59 8.49 1.45 -6.92
CA ARG A 59 9.40 1.63 -5.78
C ARG A 59 8.66 1.85 -4.45
N GLN A 60 7.61 2.66 -4.44
CA GLN A 60 6.81 2.92 -3.23
C GLN A 60 5.98 1.68 -2.86
N ARG A 61 5.45 0.98 -3.87
CA ARG A 61 4.79 -0.32 -3.69
C ARG A 61 5.74 -1.35 -3.07
N ASN A 62 6.96 -1.48 -3.59
CA ASN A 62 7.98 -2.38 -3.03
C ASN A 62 8.38 -1.98 -1.60
N GLN A 63 8.45 -0.68 -1.29
CA GLN A 63 8.67 -0.23 0.09
C GLN A 63 7.54 -0.65 1.03
N ILE A 64 6.28 -0.53 0.62
CA ILE A 64 5.13 -0.99 1.41
C ILE A 64 5.19 -2.50 1.62
N LEU A 65 5.47 -3.27 0.57
CA LEU A 65 5.60 -4.74 0.66
C LEU A 65 6.74 -5.14 1.59
N PHE A 66 7.88 -4.47 1.51
CA PHE A 66 9.01 -4.70 2.40
C PHE A 66 8.62 -4.41 3.86
N LEU A 67 7.98 -3.25 4.12
CA LEU A 67 7.52 -2.89 5.46
C LEU A 67 6.50 -3.90 6.00
N ALA A 68 5.56 -4.33 5.17
CA ALA A 68 4.56 -5.34 5.52
C ALA A 68 5.22 -6.68 5.87
N GLY A 69 6.23 -7.11 5.11
CA GLY A 69 7.01 -8.29 5.41
C GLY A 69 7.72 -8.19 6.76
N VAL A 70 8.35 -7.04 7.05
CA VAL A 70 9.00 -6.80 8.35
C VAL A 70 7.99 -6.86 9.50
N PHE A 71 6.84 -6.20 9.37
CA PHE A 71 5.78 -6.25 10.39
C PHE A 71 5.24 -7.66 10.59
N PHE A 72 5.06 -8.43 9.51
CA PHE A 72 4.58 -9.80 9.59
C PHE A 72 5.58 -10.73 10.29
N ILE A 73 6.87 -10.64 9.93
CA ILE A 73 7.94 -11.42 10.57
C ILE A 73 8.09 -11.02 12.04
N ALA A 74 8.11 -9.72 12.35
CA ALA A 74 8.18 -9.23 13.73
C ALA A 74 6.98 -9.69 14.57
N GLY A 75 5.78 -9.69 13.99
CA GLY A 75 4.58 -10.23 14.62
C GLY A 75 4.68 -11.73 14.91
N LEU A 76 5.17 -12.52 13.95
CA LEU A 76 5.40 -13.96 14.14
C LEU A 76 6.46 -14.24 15.22
N VAL A 77 7.60 -13.55 15.19
CA VAL A 77 8.65 -13.69 16.21
C VAL A 77 8.13 -13.30 17.59
N SER A 78 7.36 -12.21 17.68
CA SER A 78 6.76 -11.76 18.94
C SER A 78 5.70 -12.73 19.47
N ALA A 79 5.00 -13.44 18.60
CA ALA A 79 4.02 -14.47 18.97
C ALA A 79 4.71 -15.77 19.41
N LEU A 80 5.77 -16.19 18.70
CA LEU A 80 6.53 -17.40 18.99
C LEU A 80 7.44 -17.26 20.23
N GLY A 81 8.04 -16.08 20.45
CA GLY A 81 8.88 -15.80 21.61
C GLY A 81 8.11 -15.46 22.90
N ARG A 82 6.78 -15.40 22.83
CA ARG A 82 5.88 -15.26 23.99
C ARG A 82 5.28 -16.59 24.46
N GLY A 83 5.72 -17.71 23.88
CA GLY A 83 5.37 -19.08 24.31
C GLY A 83 6.31 -19.60 25.39
#